data_AF-A0AAV9PKI7-F1
#
_entry.id   AF-A0AAV9PKI7-F1
#
_cell.length_a   1.000
_cell.length_b   1.000
_cell.length_c   1.000
_cell.angle_alpha   90.00
_cell.angle_beta   90.00
_cell.angle_gamma   90.00
#
_symmetry.space_group_name_H-M   'P 1'
#
loop_
_entity.id
_entity.type
_entity.pdbx_description
1 polymer ?
#
loop_
_entity_poly.entity_id
_entity_poly.type
_entity_poly.pdbx_seq_one_letter_code
_entity_poly.pdbx_strand_id
1 'polypeptide(L)'
;MAPPRAPLAQSESKARFFERLGLDERNEQHRRLYAMMKEEAVEGRRRIAATPASLAPQFQNDPTVEPPYSSSQISETAIHREILQIYARARRETRPIYDLGRDTAGIEEENWVIRWMLWHVFRYRDNRNKNRRTASPGDEPDSSGNMSPDGGSGSAGSSQTPTTTQAAPGPSRYYDPVRDT
;
A
#
# COMPACT_ATOMS: atom_id res chain seq x y z
N MET A 1 -14.40 -26.56 11.48
CA MET A 1 -13.07 -26.95 11.99
C MET A 1 -12.22 -25.69 12.16
N ALA A 2 -11.50 -25.57 13.28
CA ALA A 2 -10.62 -24.43 13.53
C ALA A 2 -9.47 -24.38 12.51
N PRO A 3 -8.94 -23.19 12.16
CA PRO A 3 -7.95 -23.07 11.12
C PRO A 3 -6.63 -23.73 11.53
N PRO A 4 -5.95 -24.46 10.62
CA PRO A 4 -4.65 -25.08 10.89
C PRO A 4 -3.58 -24.10 11.38
N ARG A 5 -3.68 -22.82 10.98
CA ARG A 5 -2.82 -21.73 11.43
C ARG A 5 -3.67 -20.67 12.12
N ALA A 6 -3.26 -20.27 13.32
CA ALA A 6 -3.92 -19.19 14.06
C ALA A 6 -3.88 -17.87 13.25
N PRO A 7 -4.93 -17.04 13.33
CA PRO A 7 -4.99 -15.76 12.65
C PRO A 7 -3.78 -14.88 12.93
N LEU A 8 -3.34 -14.15 11.90
CA LEU A 8 -2.30 -13.14 12.00
C LEU A 8 -2.95 -11.75 12.03
N ALA A 9 -2.48 -10.87 12.91
CA ALA A 9 -2.96 -9.49 12.94
C ALA A 9 -2.63 -8.79 11.62
N GLN A 10 -3.55 -7.92 11.16
CA GLN A 10 -3.40 -7.21 9.88
C GLN A 10 -2.18 -6.27 9.86
N SER A 11 -1.77 -5.74 11.01
CA SER A 11 -0.59 -4.89 11.16
C SER A 11 0.74 -5.61 11.00
N GLU A 12 0.74 -6.95 10.94
CA GLU A 12 1.96 -7.75 10.86
C GLU A 12 2.66 -7.61 9.51
N SER A 13 3.97 -7.87 9.52
CA SER A 13 4.78 -7.77 8.32
C SER A 13 4.55 -8.92 7.34
N LYS A 14 4.88 -8.70 6.07
CA LYS A 14 4.93 -9.76 5.05
C LYS A 14 5.83 -10.93 5.47
N ALA A 15 6.95 -10.65 6.15
CA ALA A 15 7.85 -11.70 6.64
C ALA A 15 7.14 -12.62 7.66
N ARG A 16 6.38 -12.04 8.60
CA ARG A 16 5.57 -12.80 9.58
C ARG A 16 4.45 -13.58 8.92
N PHE A 17 3.86 -13.03 7.87
CA PHE A 17 2.88 -13.74 7.04
C PHE A 17 3.49 -14.97 6.35
N PHE A 18 4.67 -14.83 5.75
CA PHE A 18 5.39 -15.95 5.13
C PHE A 18 5.76 -17.02 6.17
N GLU A 19 6.35 -16.61 7.29
CA GLU A 19 6.70 -17.50 8.40
C GLU A 19 5.49 -18.29 8.90
N ARG A 20 4.35 -17.62 9.12
CA ARG A 20 3.11 -18.25 9.60
C ARG A 20 2.57 -19.31 8.63
N LEU A 21 2.77 -19.11 7.33
CA LEU A 21 2.33 -20.02 6.28
C LEU A 21 3.37 -21.08 5.91
N GLY A 22 4.57 -21.04 6.51
CA GLY A 22 5.68 -21.91 6.13
C GLY A 22 6.27 -21.59 4.76
N LEU A 23 6.07 -20.35 4.28
CA LEU A 23 6.63 -19.85 3.04
C LEU A 23 7.99 -19.19 3.31
N ASP A 24 8.83 -19.19 2.28
CA ASP A 24 10.17 -18.60 2.29
C ASP A 24 10.24 -17.50 1.23
N GLU A 25 10.58 -16.28 1.64
CA GLU A 25 10.69 -15.13 0.75
C GLU A 25 11.87 -15.25 -0.23
N ARG A 26 12.88 -16.06 0.09
CA ARG A 26 14.02 -16.32 -0.80
C ARG A 26 13.69 -17.32 -1.89
N ASN A 27 12.64 -18.13 -1.71
CA ASN A 27 12.20 -19.11 -2.69
C ASN A 27 11.34 -18.45 -3.79
N GLU A 28 11.77 -18.60 -5.05
CA GLU A 28 11.06 -18.08 -6.23
C GLU A 28 9.63 -18.61 -6.36
N GLN A 29 9.40 -19.89 -6.06
CA GLN A 29 8.08 -20.50 -6.15
C GLN A 29 7.13 -19.89 -5.13
N HIS A 30 7.59 -19.66 -3.90
CA HIS A 30 6.80 -19.03 -2.85
C HIS A 30 6.53 -17.54 -3.16
N ARG A 31 7.49 -16.82 -3.75
CA ARG A 31 7.27 -15.46 -4.24
C ARG A 31 6.22 -15.40 -5.34
N ARG A 32 6.26 -16.35 -6.29
CA ARG A 32 5.26 -16.47 -7.35
C ARG A 32 3.88 -16.82 -6.77
N LEU A 33 3.82 -17.72 -5.80
CA LEU A 33 2.59 -18.08 -5.10
C LEU A 33 1.95 -16.87 -4.42
N TYR A 34 2.75 -16.09 -3.69
CA TYR A 34 2.30 -14.84 -3.09
C TYR A 34 1.82 -13.81 -4.13
N ALA A 35 2.50 -13.71 -5.27
CA ALA A 35 2.06 -12.82 -6.35
C ALA A 35 0.68 -13.22 -6.89
N MET A 36 0.42 -14.52 -7.07
CA MET A 36 -0.90 -15.01 -7.48
C MET A 36 -1.97 -14.74 -6.42
N MET A 37 -1.68 -14.97 -5.13
CA MET A 37 -2.61 -14.62 -4.05
C MET A 37 -2.94 -13.12 -4.05
N LYS A 38 -1.94 -12.28 -4.34
CA LYS A 38 -2.12 -10.84 -4.43
C LYS A 38 -2.97 -10.44 -5.63
N GLU A 39 -2.80 -11.09 -6.78
CA GLU A 39 -3.66 -10.89 -7.96
C GLU A 39 -5.12 -11.18 -7.63
N GLU A 40 -5.40 -12.32 -7.01
CA GLU A 40 -6.77 -12.72 -6.61
C GLU A 40 -7.38 -11.70 -5.64
N ALA A 41 -6.61 -11.20 -4.67
CA ALA A 41 -7.05 -10.16 -3.74
C ALA A 41 -7.27 -8.80 -4.43
N VAL A 42 -6.45 -8.43 -5.42
CA VAL A 42 -6.64 -7.22 -6.24
C VAL A 42 -7.93 -7.30 -7.05
N GLU A 43 -8.22 -8.45 -7.63
CA GLU A 43 -9.48 -8.67 -8.35
C GLU A 43 -10.69 -8.58 -7.41
N GLY A 44 -10.61 -9.20 -6.22
CA GLY A 44 -11.70 -9.12 -5.25
C GLY A 44 -11.94 -7.68 -4.79
N ARG A 45 -10.87 -6.96 -4.49
CA ARG A 45 -10.94 -5.53 -4.21
C ARG A 45 -11.60 -4.73 -5.35
N ARG A 46 -11.27 -5.04 -6.60
CA ARG A 46 -11.87 -4.35 -7.77
C ARG A 46 -13.38 -4.57 -7.83
N ARG A 47 -13.87 -5.77 -7.51
CA ARG A 47 -15.32 -6.08 -7.48
C ARG A 47 -16.03 -5.28 -6.39
N ILE A 48 -15.53 -5.31 -5.15
CA ILE A 48 -16.23 -4.65 -4.04
C ILE A 48 -16.12 -3.13 -4.11
N ALA A 49 -14.97 -2.60 -4.55
CA ALA A 49 -14.78 -1.16 -4.66
C ALA A 49 -15.53 -0.54 -5.86
N ALA A 50 -16.09 -1.35 -6.75
CA ALA A 50 -16.91 -0.90 -7.88
C ALA A 50 -18.43 -1.04 -7.62
N THR A 51 -18.84 -1.73 -6.55
CA THR A 51 -20.24 -2.09 -6.32
C THR A 51 -20.83 -1.23 -5.20
N PRO A 52 -21.85 -0.38 -5.48
CA PRO A 52 -22.46 0.48 -4.45
C PRO A 52 -23.12 -0.32 -3.32
N ALA A 53 -23.61 -1.53 -3.58
CA ALA A 53 -24.13 -2.43 -2.55
C ALA A 53 -23.07 -2.92 -1.54
N SER A 54 -21.78 -2.69 -1.80
CA SER A 54 -20.70 -3.01 -0.86
C SER A 54 -20.45 -1.89 0.16
N LEU A 55 -20.99 -0.70 -0.07
CA LEU A 55 -20.85 0.44 0.83
C LEU A 55 -21.51 0.17 2.18
N ALA A 56 -20.88 0.69 3.23
CA ALA A 56 -21.47 0.72 4.55
C ALA A 56 -22.70 1.65 4.56
N PRO A 57 -23.74 1.36 5.36
CA PRO A 57 -25.03 2.07 5.31
C PRO A 57 -24.92 3.59 5.39
N GLN A 58 -23.94 4.10 6.14
CA GLN A 58 -23.67 5.53 6.30
C GLN A 58 -23.18 6.24 5.04
N PHE A 59 -22.61 5.51 4.08
CA PHE A 59 -22.09 6.07 2.81
C PHE A 59 -23.00 5.80 1.61
N GLN A 60 -24.05 5.00 1.77
CA GLN A 60 -24.94 4.62 0.65
C GLN A 60 -25.79 5.78 0.13
N ASN A 61 -26.15 6.72 1.01
CA ASN A 61 -26.98 7.88 0.66
C ASN A 61 -26.15 9.15 0.38
N ASP A 62 -24.82 9.05 0.38
CA ASP A 62 -23.93 10.18 0.16
C ASP A 62 -23.56 10.30 -1.33
N PRO A 63 -24.08 11.31 -2.06
CA PRO A 63 -23.81 11.48 -3.47
C PRO A 63 -22.37 11.90 -3.78
N THR A 64 -21.57 12.26 -2.77
CA THR A 64 -20.15 12.62 -2.95
C THR A 64 -19.22 11.40 -2.99
N VAL A 65 -19.74 10.22 -2.62
CA VAL A 65 -18.97 8.98 -2.56
C VAL A 65 -19.01 8.30 -3.93
N GLU A 66 -18.05 8.66 -4.77
CA GLU A 66 -17.87 8.01 -6.07
C GLU A 66 -16.90 6.82 -6.01
N PRO A 67 -17.12 5.78 -6.84
CA PRO A 67 -16.15 4.71 -7.01
C PRO A 67 -14.80 5.27 -7.51
N PRO A 68 -13.67 4.69 -7.09
CA PRO A 68 -13.61 3.41 -6.40
C PRO A 68 -13.46 3.55 -4.88
N TYR A 69 -14.35 2.92 -4.13
CA TYR A 69 -14.50 3.11 -2.67
C TYR A 69 -13.26 2.73 -1.86
N SER A 70 -13.04 3.48 -0.77
CA SER A 70 -11.95 3.28 0.19
C SER A 70 -12.27 2.15 1.17
N SER A 71 -11.26 1.57 1.82
CA SER A 71 -11.47 0.47 2.78
C SER A 71 -12.45 0.85 3.91
N SER A 72 -12.40 2.10 4.38
CA SER A 72 -13.26 2.61 5.45
C SER A 72 -14.72 2.81 5.03
N GLN A 73 -15.00 2.82 3.72
CA GLN A 73 -16.35 3.03 3.18
C GLN A 73 -17.08 1.71 2.90
N ILE A 74 -16.36 0.59 2.89
CA ILE A 74 -16.90 -0.73 2.57
C ILE A 74 -17.38 -1.40 3.85
N SER A 75 -18.55 -2.03 3.80
CA SER A 75 -19.11 -2.77 4.94
C SER A 75 -18.35 -4.06 5.23
N GLU A 76 -18.30 -4.45 6.51
CA GLU A 76 -17.70 -5.72 6.93
C GLU A 76 -18.38 -6.93 6.26
N THR A 77 -19.70 -6.88 6.09
CA THR A 77 -20.45 -7.92 5.37
C THR A 77 -20.00 -8.06 3.91
N ALA A 78 -19.70 -6.95 3.24
CA ALA A 78 -19.16 -7.00 1.87
C ALA A 78 -17.74 -7.57 1.82
N ILE A 79 -16.90 -7.22 2.80
CA ILE A 79 -15.56 -7.82 2.96
C ILE A 79 -15.66 -9.33 3.18
N HIS A 80 -16.53 -9.76 4.09
CA HIS A 80 -16.74 -11.17 4.39
C HIS A 80 -17.23 -11.95 3.17
N ARG A 81 -18.25 -11.43 2.46
CA ARG A 81 -18.74 -12.03 1.21
C ARG A 81 -17.64 -12.18 0.16
N GLU A 82 -16.78 -11.17 0.03
CA GLU A 82 -15.67 -11.23 -0.92
C GLU A 82 -14.57 -12.22 -0.49
N ILE A 83 -14.30 -12.36 0.81
CA ILE A 83 -13.38 -13.39 1.32
C ILE A 83 -13.82 -14.78 0.85
N LEU A 84 -15.10 -15.10 0.99
CA LEU A 84 -15.67 -16.37 0.53
C LEU A 84 -15.62 -16.51 -1.00
N GLN A 85 -15.88 -15.42 -1.74
CA GLN A 85 -15.79 -15.44 -3.21
C GLN A 85 -14.36 -15.66 -3.72
N ILE A 86 -13.37 -15.01 -3.10
CA ILE A 86 -11.95 -15.22 -3.43
C ILE A 86 -11.58 -16.68 -3.18
N TYR A 87 -11.99 -17.26 -2.04
CA TYR A 87 -11.74 -18.66 -1.75
C TYR A 87 -12.39 -19.60 -2.77
N ALA A 88 -13.65 -19.36 -3.13
CA ALA A 88 -14.38 -20.17 -4.12
C ALA A 88 -13.74 -20.13 -5.51
N ARG A 89 -13.16 -18.98 -5.89
CA ARG A 89 -12.50 -18.74 -7.19
C ARG A 89 -10.98 -18.97 -7.17
N ALA A 90 -10.43 -19.37 -6.03
CA ALA A 90 -8.99 -19.53 -5.85
C ALA A 90 -8.42 -20.55 -6.85
N ARG A 91 -7.26 -20.21 -7.42
CA ARG A 91 -6.49 -21.10 -8.27
C ARG A 91 -6.07 -22.34 -7.48
N ARG A 92 -5.85 -23.46 -8.20
CA ARG A 92 -5.41 -24.73 -7.61
C ARG A 92 -4.11 -24.60 -6.81
N GLU A 93 -3.24 -23.66 -7.20
CA GLU A 93 -1.96 -23.40 -6.54
C GLU A 93 -2.12 -22.61 -5.23
N THR A 94 -3.01 -21.62 -5.17
CA THR A 94 -3.21 -20.74 -4.00
C THR A 94 -4.15 -21.34 -2.96
N ARG A 95 -5.07 -22.20 -3.38
CA ARG A 95 -6.08 -22.83 -2.52
C ARG A 95 -5.51 -23.57 -1.31
N PRO A 96 -4.46 -24.39 -1.42
CA PRO A 96 -3.86 -25.06 -0.26
C PRO A 96 -3.35 -24.08 0.80
N ILE A 97 -2.90 -22.88 0.39
CA ILE A 97 -2.45 -21.85 1.33
C ILE A 97 -3.65 -21.21 2.05
N TYR A 98 -4.76 -20.99 1.34
CA TYR A 98 -5.98 -20.49 1.95
C TYR A 98 -6.62 -21.50 2.90
N ASP A 99 -6.51 -22.79 2.62
CA ASP A 99 -7.00 -23.85 3.50
C ASP A 99 -6.33 -23.80 4.89
N LEU A 100 -5.08 -23.33 4.98
CA LEU A 100 -4.37 -23.15 6.25
C LEU A 100 -5.01 -22.11 7.17
N GLY A 101 -5.72 -21.14 6.61
CA GLY A 101 -6.35 -20.05 7.36
C GLY A 101 -7.87 -20.09 7.37
N ARG A 102 -8.47 -21.17 6.85
CA ARG A 102 -9.91 -21.34 6.75
C ARG A 102 -10.48 -21.80 8.09
N ASP A 103 -11.35 -20.99 8.67
CA ASP A 103 -12.11 -21.33 9.86
C ASP A 103 -13.56 -21.64 9.47
N THR A 104 -13.98 -22.87 9.72
CA THR A 104 -15.36 -23.33 9.51
C THR A 104 -16.03 -23.76 10.82
N ALA A 105 -15.36 -23.57 11.96
CA ALA A 105 -15.92 -23.86 13.29
C ALA A 105 -16.66 -22.66 13.89
N GLY A 106 -16.35 -21.44 13.43
CA GLY A 106 -17.06 -20.23 13.83
C GLY A 106 -18.52 -20.18 13.36
N ILE A 107 -19.26 -19.21 13.91
CA ILE A 107 -20.64 -18.89 13.48
C ILE A 107 -20.66 -18.46 12.01
N GLU A 108 -19.60 -17.78 11.57
CA GLU A 108 -19.38 -17.38 10.18
C GLU A 108 -18.10 -18.05 9.65
N GLU A 109 -18.12 -18.49 8.40
CA GLU A 109 -16.95 -19.06 7.73
C GLU A 109 -15.94 -17.96 7.44
N GLU A 110 -14.73 -18.06 8.00
CA GLU A 110 -13.71 -17.04 7.80
C GLU A 110 -12.47 -17.58 7.09
N ASN A 111 -11.71 -16.67 6.49
CA ASN A 111 -10.37 -16.97 6.00
C ASN A 111 -9.42 -15.82 6.31
N TRP A 112 -8.62 -15.97 7.36
CA TRP A 112 -7.75 -14.89 7.82
C TRP A 112 -6.63 -14.58 6.82
N VAL A 113 -6.20 -15.56 6.01
CA VAL A 113 -5.16 -15.37 4.99
C VAL A 113 -5.66 -14.45 3.89
N ILE A 114 -6.87 -14.71 3.39
CA ILE A 114 -7.51 -13.86 2.37
C ILE A 114 -7.83 -12.49 2.96
N ARG A 115 -8.36 -12.43 4.20
CA ARG A 115 -8.64 -11.18 4.92
C ARG A 115 -7.38 -10.31 5.03
N TRP A 116 -6.25 -10.92 5.39
CA TRP A 116 -4.95 -10.24 5.49
C TRP A 116 -4.48 -9.71 4.13
N MET A 117 -4.58 -10.53 3.07
CA MET A 117 -4.22 -10.13 1.71
C MET A 117 -5.06 -8.95 1.24
N LEU A 118 -6.38 -9.04 1.44
CA LEU A 118 -7.33 -8.02 1.01
C LEU A 118 -7.06 -6.68 1.70
N TRP A 119 -6.85 -6.70 3.02
CA TRP A 119 -6.48 -5.51 3.79
C TRP A 119 -5.21 -4.84 3.27
N HIS A 120 -4.16 -5.62 2.97
CA HIS A 120 -2.92 -5.07 2.44
C HIS A 120 -3.08 -4.44 1.06
N VAL A 121 -3.89 -5.03 0.19
CA VAL A 121 -4.20 -4.45 -1.13
C VAL A 121 -4.96 -3.12 -0.97
N PHE A 122 -5.93 -3.07 -0.05
CA PHE A 122 -6.65 -1.84 0.27
C PHE A 122 -5.71 -0.73 0.77
N ARG A 123 -4.91 -1.03 1.79
CA ARG A 123 -4.00 -0.07 2.40
C ARG A 123 -2.99 0.50 1.39
N TYR A 124 -2.47 -0.36 0.50
CA TYR A 124 -1.52 0.08 -0.52
C TYR A 124 -2.15 1.05 -1.53
N ARG A 125 -3.39 0.82 -1.97
CA ARG A 125 -4.06 1.76 -2.89
C ARG A 125 -4.48 3.05 -2.18
N ASP A 126 -5.02 2.94 -0.97
CA ASP A 126 -5.50 4.10 -0.22
C ASP A 126 -4.33 5.05 0.11
N ASN A 127 -3.15 4.51 0.46
CA ASN A 127 -1.94 5.30 0.66
C ASN A 127 -1.48 6.02 -0.62
N ARG A 128 -1.51 5.34 -1.78
CA ARG A 128 -1.19 5.96 -3.08
C ARG A 128 -2.18 7.05 -3.47
N ASN A 129 -3.46 6.88 -3.17
CA ASN A 129 -4.49 7.88 -3.46
C ASN A 129 -4.35 9.12 -2.58
N LYS A 130 -4.03 8.93 -1.28
CA LYS A 130 -3.70 10.04 -0.36
C LYS A 130 -2.49 10.83 -0.85
N ASN A 131 -1.41 10.15 -1.25
CA ASN A 131 -0.22 10.81 -1.79
C ASN A 131 -0.44 11.58 -3.11
N ARG A 132 -1.43 11.20 -3.92
CA ARG A 132 -1.81 11.97 -5.13
C ARG A 132 -2.59 13.24 -4.78
N ARG A 133 -3.45 13.20 -3.76
CA ARG A 133 -4.24 14.37 -3.33
C ARG A 133 -3.38 15.43 -2.63
N THR A 134 -2.30 15.04 -1.95
CA THR A 134 -1.30 15.98 -1.41
C THR A 134 -0.30 16.47 -2.46
N ALA A 135 -0.23 15.85 -3.63
CA ALA A 135 0.67 16.22 -4.72
C ALA A 135 -0.04 17.00 -5.84
N SER A 136 -1.01 17.84 -5.49
CA SER A 136 -1.54 18.87 -6.40
C SER A 136 -0.72 20.15 -6.23
N PRO A 137 0.14 20.54 -7.20
CA PRO A 137 0.65 21.90 -7.31
C PRO A 137 -0.36 22.71 -8.11
N GLY A 138 -0.96 23.71 -7.47
CA GLY A 138 -1.97 24.54 -8.09
C GLY A 138 -2.03 25.91 -7.43
N ASP A 139 -0.88 26.60 -7.41
CA ASP A 139 -0.78 28.05 -7.23
C ASP A 139 0.49 28.55 -7.95
N GLU A 140 0.34 28.92 -9.22
CA GLU A 140 1.11 29.99 -9.88
C GLU A 140 0.04 30.99 -10.37
N PRO A 141 0.23 32.33 -10.42
CA PRO A 141 1.49 33.00 -10.80
C PRO A 141 1.78 34.35 -10.09
N ASP A 142 3.06 34.76 -9.95
CA ASP A 142 3.40 36.18 -10.16
C ASP A 142 4.89 36.43 -10.49
N SER A 143 5.07 37.00 -11.67
CA SER A 143 5.99 38.06 -12.09
C SER A 143 7.46 38.13 -11.64
N SER A 144 8.27 38.57 -12.62
CA SER A 144 9.63 39.16 -12.57
C SER A 144 10.71 38.15 -12.98
N GLY A 145 11.14 38.05 -14.23
CA GLY A 145 11.57 39.12 -15.13
C GLY A 145 13.09 39.27 -15.04
N ASN A 146 13.85 38.66 -15.97
CA ASN A 146 15.13 39.23 -16.44
C ASN A 146 15.66 38.53 -17.71
N MET A 147 16.02 39.37 -18.69
CA MET A 147 16.85 39.23 -19.90
C MET A 147 18.02 38.21 -19.81
N SER A 148 18.58 37.55 -20.85
CA SER A 148 18.70 37.71 -22.32
C SER A 148 19.09 36.35 -22.96
N PRO A 149 18.95 36.14 -24.28
CA PRO A 149 19.55 34.99 -24.97
C PRO A 149 20.82 35.34 -25.78
N ASP A 150 21.66 34.31 -25.88
CA ASP A 150 22.51 33.93 -27.02
C ASP A 150 23.86 34.62 -27.28
N GLY A 151 24.91 33.79 -27.36
CA GLY A 151 26.21 34.17 -27.91
C GLY A 151 27.37 33.23 -27.59
N GLY A 152 27.64 32.27 -28.48
CA GLY A 152 29.01 32.04 -28.96
C GLY A 152 29.87 30.88 -28.39
N SER A 153 30.22 29.98 -29.30
CA SER A 153 31.25 28.92 -29.29
C SER A 153 32.64 29.27 -28.72
N GLY A 154 33.39 28.25 -28.25
CA GLY A 154 34.87 28.30 -28.28
C GLY A 154 35.65 27.41 -27.29
N SER A 155 36.30 26.37 -27.84
CA SER A 155 37.65 25.83 -27.55
C SER A 155 38.31 25.79 -26.16
N ALA A 156 38.75 24.57 -25.82
CA ALA A 156 40.10 24.15 -25.41
C ALA A 156 40.89 24.86 -24.27
N GLY A 157 41.45 24.04 -23.37
CA GLY A 157 42.76 24.31 -22.76
C GLY A 157 42.88 24.19 -21.25
N SER A 158 43.38 23.03 -20.80
CA SER A 158 44.53 22.88 -19.89
C SER A 158 44.56 23.55 -18.49
N SER A 159 44.58 22.66 -17.48
CA SER A 159 45.62 22.57 -16.42
C SER A 159 45.35 23.12 -15.01
N GLN A 160 45.85 22.31 -14.06
CA GLN A 160 46.36 22.60 -12.70
C GLN A 160 45.46 22.29 -11.49
N THR A 161 45.82 21.17 -10.83
CA THR A 161 45.76 20.86 -9.38
C THR A 161 46.54 21.92 -8.55
N PRO A 162 46.47 22.02 -7.19
CA PRO A 162 46.19 20.95 -6.21
C PRO A 162 45.43 21.38 -4.90
N THR A 163 45.34 20.44 -3.95
CA THR A 163 45.47 20.68 -2.48
C THR A 163 44.18 20.72 -1.61
N THR A 164 44.09 19.69 -0.74
CA THR A 164 43.74 19.74 0.69
C THR A 164 42.29 19.64 1.17
N THR A 165 42.02 18.45 1.74
CA THR A 165 41.49 18.20 3.09
C THR A 165 40.09 18.66 3.48
N GLN A 166 39.21 17.65 3.58
CA GLN A 166 38.23 17.39 4.63
C GLN A 166 37.97 18.50 5.67
N ALA A 167 36.71 18.93 5.76
CA ALA A 167 36.03 19.12 7.04
C ALA A 167 34.50 19.07 6.84
N ALA A 168 33.83 18.23 7.63
CA ALA A 168 32.38 18.08 7.68
C ALA A 168 31.69 19.32 8.28
N PRO A 169 30.48 19.71 7.82
CA PRO A 169 29.59 20.56 8.60
C PRO A 169 28.59 19.71 9.40
N GLY A 170 28.71 19.79 10.72
CA GLY A 170 27.86 19.11 11.72
C GLY A 170 26.42 19.66 11.81
N PRO A 171 25.58 19.01 12.64
CA PRO A 171 24.14 19.25 12.66
C PRO A 171 23.75 20.60 13.27
N SER A 172 22.87 21.28 12.54
CA SER A 172 22.22 22.54 12.88
C SER A 172 21.58 22.50 14.28
N ARG A 173 22.14 23.27 15.22
CA ARG A 173 21.56 23.51 16.54
C ARG A 173 20.27 24.31 16.39
N TYR A 174 19.14 23.68 16.71
CA TYR A 174 17.83 24.31 16.83
C TYR A 174 17.77 25.08 18.16
N TYR A 175 17.39 26.36 18.10
CA TYR A 175 17.24 27.25 19.26
C TYR A 175 15.82 27.12 19.81
N ASP A 176 15.69 26.88 21.12
CA ASP A 176 14.42 26.75 21.85
C ASP A 176 14.35 27.83 22.95
N PRO A 177 13.49 28.86 22.81
CA PRO A 177 13.45 30.00 23.72
C PRO A 177 12.56 29.82 24.97
N VAL A 178 12.06 28.63 25.31
CA VAL A 178 11.17 28.46 26.48
C VAL A 178 11.90 27.93 27.71
N ARG A 179 12.89 28.69 28.19
CA ARG A 179 13.43 28.57 29.57
C ARG A 179 13.86 29.93 30.11
N ASP A 180 12.90 30.77 30.44
CA ASP A 180 13.08 31.82 31.44
C ASP A 180 11.73 32.12 32.10
N THR A 181 11.50 31.51 33.27
CA THR A 181 10.74 32.01 34.44
C THR A 181 10.97 31.06 35.61
#